data_AF-A0A961H513-F1
#
_entry.id   AF-A0A961H513-F1
#
_cell.length_a   1.000
_cell.length_b   1.000
_cell.length_c   1.000
_cell.angle_alpha   90.00
_cell.angle_beta   90.00
_cell.angle_gamma   90.00
#
_symmetry.space_group_name_H-M   'P 1'
#
loop_
_entity.id
_entity.type
_entity.pdbx_description
1 polymer ?
#
loop_
_entity_poly.entity_id
_entity_poly.type
_entity_poly.pdbx_seq_one_letter_code
_entity_poly.pdbx_strand_id
1 'polypeptide(L)'
;PPAMVDRLLSNVLSSWRGRNEAEGIPNFVLTPTDRGTPKAVTDVDDPSAVVLRGTAVDLARWATGRGYLGITTANGQPTSAAPRWI
;
A
#
# COMPACT_ATOMS: atom_id res chain seq x y z
N PRO A 1 -8.08 2.50 -16.26
CA PRO A 1 -7.26 3.71 -16.55
C PRO A 1 -6.26 3.99 -15.42
N PRO A 2 -5.06 4.54 -15.70
CA PRO A 2 -4.03 4.82 -14.69
C PRO A 2 -4.53 5.64 -13.50
N ALA A 3 -5.24 6.75 -13.77
CA ALA A 3 -5.82 7.61 -12.73
C ALA A 3 -6.83 6.91 -11.82
N MET A 4 -7.49 5.84 -12.28
CA MET A 4 -8.42 5.06 -11.45
C MET A 4 -7.65 4.25 -10.40
N VAL A 5 -6.52 3.66 -10.77
CA VAL A 5 -5.66 2.88 -9.87
C VAL A 5 -5.10 3.81 -8.78
N ASP A 6 -4.66 5.00 -9.16
CA ASP A 6 -4.10 5.97 -8.21
C ASP A 6 -5.16 6.47 -7.22
N ARG A 7 -6.40 6.68 -7.67
CA ARG A 7 -7.54 7.04 -6.81
C ARG A 7 -7.93 5.89 -5.89
N LEU A 8 -7.95 4.66 -6.39
CA LEU A 8 -8.25 3.46 -5.60
C LEU A 8 -7.23 3.30 -4.48
N LEU A 9 -5.94 3.39 -4.78
CA LEU A 9 -4.87 3.34 -3.78
C LEU A 9 -5.05 4.43 -2.72
N SER A 10 -5.29 5.67 -3.13
CA SER A 10 -5.56 6.77 -2.19
C SER A 10 -6.78 6.51 -1.31
N ASN A 11 -7.84 5.90 -1.84
CA ASN A 11 -9.03 5.57 -1.07
C ASN A 11 -8.76 4.47 -0.02
N VAL A 12 -8.05 3.40 -0.41
CA VAL A 12 -7.69 2.33 0.53
C VAL A 12 -6.82 2.87 1.66
N LEU A 13 -5.77 3.62 1.33
CA LEU A 13 -4.88 4.21 2.33
C LEU A 13 -5.61 5.16 3.28
N SER A 14 -6.56 5.96 2.76
CA SER A 14 -7.40 6.83 3.60
C SER A 14 -8.33 6.03 4.54
N SER A 15 -8.88 4.90 4.08
CA SER A 15 -9.69 3.99 4.91
C SER A 15 -8.87 3.37 6.04
N TRP A 16 -7.63 2.95 5.75
CA TRP A 16 -6.72 2.44 6.77
C TRP A 16 -6.24 3.52 7.73
N ARG A 17 -5.94 4.73 7.24
CA ARG A 17 -5.57 5.86 8.08
C ARG A 17 -6.64 6.16 9.14
N GLY A 18 -7.92 6.14 8.77
CA GLY A 18 -9.01 6.36 9.72
C GLY A 18 -9.18 5.27 10.78
N ARG A 19 -8.55 4.09 10.58
CA ARG A 19 -8.69 2.91 11.45
C ARG A 19 -7.35 2.48 12.04
N ASN A 20 -6.27 3.21 11.79
CA ASN A 20 -4.92 2.77 12.09
C ASN A 20 -4.71 2.54 13.58
N GLU A 21 -5.15 3.48 14.43
CA GLU A 21 -5.04 3.38 15.88
C GLU A 21 -5.96 2.30 16.44
N ALA A 22 -7.20 2.22 15.95
CA ALA A 22 -8.20 1.29 16.47
C ALA A 22 -7.88 -0.19 16.13
N GLU A 23 -7.29 -0.45 14.97
CA GLU A 23 -7.01 -1.81 14.48
C GLU A 23 -5.52 -2.16 14.47
N GLY A 24 -4.64 -1.24 14.91
CA GLY A 24 -3.19 -1.44 14.87
C GLY A 24 -2.65 -1.60 13.44
N ILE A 25 -3.23 -0.89 12.46
CA ILE A 25 -2.76 -0.97 11.07
C ILE A 25 -1.41 -0.26 10.98
N PRO A 26 -0.33 -0.94 10.57
CA PRO A 26 0.98 -0.32 10.46
C PRO A 26 1.00 0.71 9.34
N ASN A 27 1.96 1.63 9.40
CA ASN A 27 2.16 2.57 8.32
C ASN A 27 2.75 1.83 7.11
N PHE A 28 1.93 1.61 6.08
CA PHE A 28 2.42 1.07 4.80
C PHE A 28 2.80 2.22 3.86
N VAL A 29 3.99 2.13 3.27
CA VAL A 29 4.44 3.02 2.19
C VAL A 29 4.45 2.23 0.88
N LEU A 30 3.57 2.60 -0.04
CA LEU A 30 3.43 1.98 -1.35
C LEU A 30 4.24 2.76 -2.37
N THR A 31 5.29 2.14 -2.90
CA THR A 31 6.24 2.73 -3.85
C THR A 31 6.07 2.07 -5.21
N PRO A 32 5.31 2.67 -6.14
CA PRO A 32 5.09 2.07 -7.45
C PRO A 32 6.36 2.14 -8.30
N THR A 33 6.64 1.08 -9.06
CA THR A 33 7.83 0.99 -9.91
C THR A 33 7.61 1.49 -11.33
N ASP A 34 6.35 1.53 -11.79
CA ASP A 34 5.96 1.92 -13.15
C ASP A 34 5.43 3.37 -13.24
N ARG A 35 5.27 4.05 -12.10
CA ARG A 35 4.79 5.44 -12.03
C ARG A 35 5.05 6.10 -10.67
N GLY A 36 5.23 7.43 -10.71
CA GLY A 36 4.83 8.35 -9.66
C GLY A 36 5.43 8.22 -8.25
N THR A 37 4.93 9.10 -7.37
CA THR A 37 5.34 9.34 -5.99
C THR A 37 4.84 8.24 -5.03
N PRO A 38 5.63 7.85 -4.02
CA PRO A 38 5.17 6.96 -2.96
C PRO A 38 3.93 7.49 -2.25
N LYS A 39 3.08 6.57 -1.76
CA LYS A 39 1.90 6.89 -0.96
C LYS A 39 1.90 6.12 0.34
N ALA A 40 1.66 6.81 1.46
CA ALA A 40 1.65 6.22 2.79
C ALA A 40 0.26 6.17 3.40
N VAL A 41 0.07 5.27 4.37
CA VAL A 41 -1.09 5.30 5.28
C VAL A 41 -1.02 6.53 6.16
N THR A 42 0.10 6.81 6.81
CA THR A 42 0.28 8.03 7.62
C THR A 42 1.30 8.95 6.97
N ASP A 43 2.59 8.58 7.03
CA ASP A 43 3.72 9.39 6.57
C ASP A 43 4.65 8.58 5.66
N VAL A 44 5.15 9.19 4.58
CA VAL A 44 6.06 8.55 3.62
C VAL A 44 7.49 8.47 4.15
N ASP A 45 7.87 9.36 5.08
CA ASP A 45 9.23 9.47 5.61
C ASP A 45 9.41 8.76 6.96
N ASP A 46 8.38 8.06 7.44
CA ASP A 46 8.42 7.30 8.68
C ASP A 46 9.39 6.11 8.57
N PRO A 47 10.47 6.09 9.39
CA PRO A 47 11.49 5.03 9.31
C PRO A 47 10.98 3.67 9.80
N SER A 48 9.86 3.63 10.52
CA SER A 48 9.22 2.39 10.97
C SER A 48 8.21 1.82 9.96
N ALA A 49 7.99 2.51 8.85
CA ALA A 49 7.01 2.12 7.87
C ALA A 49 7.37 0.82 7.13
N VAL A 50 6.34 0.03 6.83
CA VAL A 50 6.46 -1.15 5.97
C VAL A 50 6.41 -0.69 4.51
N VAL A 51 7.58 -0.63 3.88
CA VAL A 51 7.71 -0.21 2.49
C VAL A 51 7.47 -1.37 1.54
N LEU A 52 6.52 -1.20 0.63
CA LEU A 52 6.15 -2.16 -0.42
C LEU A 52 6.45 -1.59 -1.81
N ARG A 53 7.02 -2.41 -2.69
CA ARG A 53 7.41 -2.06 -4.06
C ARG A 53 6.74 -3.01 -5.04
N GLY A 54 6.22 -2.48 -6.14
CA GLY A 54 5.56 -3.25 -7.21
C GLY A 54 4.94 -2.30 -8.22
N THR A 55 4.27 -2.80 -9.26
CA THR A 55 3.51 -1.89 -10.14
C THR A 55 2.33 -1.29 -9.38
N ALA A 56 1.83 -0.12 -9.80
CA ALA A 56 0.65 0.47 -9.17
C ALA A 56 -0.58 -0.46 -9.22
N VAL A 57 -0.68 -1.27 -10.28
CA VAL A 57 -1.75 -2.26 -10.42
C VAL A 57 -1.59 -3.38 -9.41
N ASP A 58 -0.38 -3.90 -9.25
CA ASP A 58 -0.11 -4.95 -8.26
C ASP A 58 -0.34 -4.43 -6.85
N LEU A 59 0.19 -3.25 -6.51
CA LEU A 59 -0.04 -2.58 -5.24
C LEU A 59 -1.54 -2.39 -4.95
N ALA A 60 -2.34 -2.01 -5.95
CA ALA A 60 -3.80 -1.87 -5.77
C ALA A 60 -4.50 -3.21 -5.60
N ARG A 61 -4.04 -4.25 -6.32
CA ARG A 61 -4.54 -5.62 -6.15
C ARG A 61 -4.30 -6.13 -4.74
N TRP A 62 -3.10 -5.91 -4.21
CA TRP A 62 -2.76 -6.24 -2.82
C TRP A 62 -3.57 -5.44 -1.83
N ALA A 63 -3.64 -4.11 -2.00
CA ALA A 63 -4.33 -3.23 -1.07
C ALA A 63 -5.84 -3.55 -0.98
N THR A 64 -6.42 -4.10 -2.05
CA THR A 64 -7.82 -4.55 -2.07
C THR A 64 -8.01 -6.02 -1.70
N GLY A 65 -6.97 -6.72 -1.23
CA GLY A 65 -7.03 -8.11 -0.79
C GLY A 65 -7.16 -9.13 -1.93
N ARG A 66 -6.91 -8.75 -3.19
CA ARG A 66 -7.13 -9.60 -4.38
C ARG A 66 -5.87 -10.35 -4.86
N GLY A 67 -4.84 -10.41 -4.02
CA GLY A 67 -3.57 -11.11 -4.27
C GLY A 67 -2.34 -10.21 -4.16
N TYR A 68 -1.17 -10.81 -4.06
CA TYR A 68 0.10 -10.15 -3.70
C TYR A 68 1.26 -10.46 -4.66
N LEU A 69 0.96 -10.97 -5.86
CA LEU A 69 1.97 -11.23 -6.89
C LEU A 69 2.58 -9.91 -7.37
N GLY A 70 3.89 -9.92 -7.62
CA GLY A 70 4.61 -8.75 -8.15
C GLY A 70 4.94 -7.66 -7.13
N ILE A 71 4.73 -7.93 -5.83
CA ILE A 71 5.05 -6.99 -4.75
C ILE A 71 6.09 -7.60 -3.82
N THR A 72 7.08 -6.79 -3.48
CA THR A 72 8.08 -7.14 -2.46
C THR A 72 8.18 -6.04 -1.43
N THR A 73 8.62 -6.39 -0.23
CA THR A 73 9.08 -5.43 0.77
C THR A 73 10.39 -4.76 0.32
N ALA A 74 10.82 -3.70 1.01
CA ALA A 74 12.09 -3.03 0.71
C ALA A 74 13.34 -3.94 0.79
N ASN A 75 13.31 -4.98 1.63
CA ASN A 75 14.37 -6.00 1.73
C ASN A 75 14.17 -7.18 0.76
N GLY A 76 13.28 -7.06 -0.23
CA GLY A 76 13.05 -8.07 -1.27
C GLY A 76 12.30 -9.31 -0.81
N GLN A 77 11.70 -9.29 0.38
CA GLN A 77 10.89 -10.39 0.88
C GLN A 77 9.46 -10.34 0.29
N PRO A 78 8.77 -11.50 0.24
CA PRO A 78 7.35 -11.51 -0.06
C PRO A 78 6.56 -10.65 0.94
N THR A 79 5.58 -9.90 0.45
CA THR A 79 4.70 -9.11 1.32
C THR A 79 3.70 -10.01 2.06
N SER A 80 3.28 -9.60 3.25
CA SER A 80 2.17 -10.21 3.98
C SER A 80 0.82 -9.79 3.38
N ALA A 81 -0.27 -10.45 3.82
CA ALA A 81 -1.61 -10.06 3.41
C ALA A 81 -1.93 -8.61 3.86
N ALA A 82 -2.59 -7.85 2.99
CA ALA A 82 -3.05 -6.51 3.32
C ALA A 82 -4.13 -6.55 4.42
N PRO A 83 -4.23 -5.48 5.25
CA PRO A 83 -5.39 -5.29 6.13
C PRO A 83 -6.69 -5.24 5.32
N ARG A 84 -7.82 -5.57 5.95
CA ARG A 84 -9.13 -5.47 5.27
C ARG A 84 -9.40 -4.04 4.82
N TRP A 85 -9.88 -3.87 3.60
CA TRP A 85 -10.27 -2.56 3.09
C TRP A 85 -11.66 -2.14 3.60
N ILE A 86 -12.58 -3.10 3.77
CA ILE A 86 -13.91 -2.95 4.41
C ILE A 86 -14.11 -4.09 5.41
#